data_AF-A0A229R8A5-F1
#
_entry.id   AF-A0A229R8A5-F1
#
_cell.length_a   1.000
_cell.length_b   1.000
_cell.length_c   1.000
_cell.angle_alpha   90.00
_cell.angle_beta   90.00
_cell.angle_gamma   90.00
#
_symmetry.space_group_name_H-M   'P 1'
#
loop_
_entity.id
_entity.type
_entity.pdbx_description
1 polymer ?
#
loop_
_entity_poly.entity_id
_entity_poly.type
_entity_poly.pdbx_seq_one_letter_code
_entity_poly.pdbx_strand_id
1 'polypeptide(L)'
;AAESGVLGGGRETVLRRFDAEALRAQLVAVGLEVASLQGDGVVADFVPGGVREEDLAEFELAAASVSPLRDISSRLHVLARRPA
;
A
#
# COMPACT_ATOMS: atom_id res chain seq x y z
N ALA A 1 -20.31 14.16 -12.25
CA ALA A 1 -19.07 14.62 -11.61
C ALA A 1 -18.10 13.46 -11.61
N ALA A 2 -16.90 13.61 -12.17
CA ALA A 2 -15.91 12.54 -12.16
C ALA A 2 -15.50 12.26 -10.70
N GLU A 3 -15.48 10.99 -10.31
CA GLU A 3 -15.05 10.56 -8.99
C GLU A 3 -13.61 11.03 -8.75
N SER A 4 -13.42 11.76 -7.64
CA SER A 4 -12.16 12.40 -7.30
C SER A 4 -11.06 11.35 -7.21
N GLY A 5 -10.14 11.33 -8.19
CA GLY A 5 -9.00 10.41 -8.22
C GLY A 5 -8.64 9.82 -9.58
N VAL A 6 -9.51 9.90 -10.60
CA VAL A 6 -9.19 9.38 -11.94
C VAL A 6 -8.55 10.45 -12.82
N LEU A 7 -7.27 10.28 -13.15
CA LEU A 7 -6.62 11.10 -14.18
C LEU A 7 -7.27 10.82 -15.54
N GLY A 8 -7.95 11.83 -16.08
CA GLY A 8 -8.68 11.74 -17.35
C GLY A 8 -7.75 11.70 -18.55
N GLY A 9 -7.61 10.53 -19.17
CA GLY A 9 -6.92 10.36 -20.44
C GLY A 9 -6.33 8.97 -20.56
N GLY A 10 -6.95 8.10 -21.35
CA GLY A 10 -6.42 6.77 -21.71
C GLY A 10 -6.05 5.91 -20.50
N ARG A 11 -7.04 5.24 -19.90
CA ARG A 11 -6.90 4.24 -18.84
C ARG A 11 -5.72 3.28 -19.09
N GLU A 12 -4.55 3.66 -18.60
CA GLU A 12 -3.44 2.75 -18.42
C GLU A 12 -3.87 1.75 -17.36
N THR A 13 -4.34 0.59 -17.82
CA THR A 13 -4.84 -0.50 -16.97
C THR A 13 -3.70 -1.30 -16.35
N VAL A 14 -2.45 -1.01 -16.72
CA VAL A 14 -1.28 -1.58 -16.07
C VAL A 14 -1.11 -0.85 -14.75
N LEU A 15 -1.59 -1.48 -13.67
CA LEU A 15 -1.17 -1.12 -12.33
C LEU A 15 0.36 -1.18 -12.33
N ARG A 16 1.03 -0.02 -12.23
CA ARG A 16 2.47 0.02 -12.05
C ARG A 16 2.75 -0.78 -10.79
N ARG A 17 3.35 -1.95 -10.96
CA ARG A 17 3.77 -2.78 -9.84
C ARG A 17 4.94 -2.05 -9.20
N PHE A 18 4.71 -1.54 -8.00
CA PHE A 18 5.75 -0.95 -7.18
C PHE A 18 6.05 -1.91 -6.05
N ASP A 19 7.33 -2.14 -5.80
CA ASP A 19 7.79 -2.51 -4.48
C ASP A 19 7.82 -1.26 -3.57
N ALA A 20 7.97 -1.49 -2.26
CA ALA A 20 7.93 -0.42 -1.27
C ALA A 20 9.05 0.62 -1.43
N GLU A 21 10.23 0.20 -1.90
CA GLU A 21 11.37 1.08 -2.11
C GLU A 21 11.16 1.98 -3.33
N ALA A 22 10.77 1.39 -4.46
CA ALA A 22 10.48 2.09 -5.70
C ALA A 22 9.33 3.08 -5.52
N LEU A 23 8.25 2.70 -4.83
CA LEU A 23 7.13 3.60 -4.52
C LEU A 23 7.60 4.81 -3.70
N ARG A 24 8.37 4.57 -2.64
CA ARG A 24 8.92 5.64 -1.79
C ARG A 24 9.83 6.58 -2.60
N ALA A 25 10.72 6.02 -3.42
CA ALA A 25 11.63 6.80 -4.24
C ALA A 25 10.89 7.71 -5.22
N GLN A 26 9.83 7.23 -5.86
CA GLN A 26 9.01 8.04 -6.77
C GLN A 26 8.33 9.20 -6.05
N LEU A 27 7.79 8.98 -4.85
CA LEU A 27 7.13 10.03 -4.07
C LEU A 27 8.13 11.11 -3.61
N VAL A 28 9.32 10.70 -3.15
CA VAL A 28 10.39 11.63 -2.78
C VAL A 28 10.87 12.42 -4.00
N ALA A 29 10.99 11.79 -5.17
CA ALA A 29 11.44 12.45 -6.39
C ALA A 29 10.50 13.58 -6.85
N VAL A 30 9.20 13.52 -6.50
CA VAL A 30 8.23 14.59 -6.78
C VAL A 30 8.08 15.58 -5.62
N GLY A 31 8.95 15.54 -4.63
CA GLY A 31 9.00 16.49 -3.52
C GLY A 31 7.99 16.22 -2.41
N LEU A 32 7.43 15.02 -2.31
CA LEU A 32 6.58 14.62 -1.19
C LEU A 32 7.40 14.04 -0.04
N GLU A 33 6.98 14.33 1.18
CA GLU A 33 7.54 13.74 2.39
C GLU A 33 6.69 12.53 2.82
N VAL A 34 7.25 11.32 2.73
CA VAL A 34 6.54 10.09 3.11
C VAL A 34 6.49 9.96 4.63
N ALA A 35 5.30 10.11 5.22
CA ALA A 35 5.08 9.98 6.66
C ALA A 35 4.93 8.52 7.09
N SER A 36 4.25 7.69 6.30
CA SER A 36 4.14 6.25 6.54
C SER A 36 3.94 5.46 5.25
N LEU A 37 4.41 4.21 5.26
CA LEU A 37 4.18 3.24 4.20
C LEU A 37 3.74 1.94 4.86
N GLN A 38 2.55 1.45 4.49
CA GLN A 38 1.90 0.29 5.09
C GLN A 38 1.51 -0.71 4.00
N GLY A 39 1.47 -1.99 4.35
CA GLY A 39 0.89 -3.05 3.53
C GLY A 39 -0.59 -3.23 3.87
N ASP A 40 -1.38 -3.60 2.87
CA ASP A 40 -2.78 -3.99 2.96
C ASP A 40 -2.96 -5.37 2.33
N GLY A 41 -3.64 -6.26 3.06
CA GLY A 41 -3.73 -7.69 2.72
C GLY A 41 -2.35 -8.34 2.73
N VAL A 42 -1.65 -8.27 3.86
CA VAL A 42 -0.30 -8.85 3.99
C VAL A 42 -0.35 -10.37 3.91
N VAL A 43 -1.30 -10.98 4.62
CA VAL A 43 -1.54 -12.43 4.63
C VAL A 43 -2.98 -12.82 4.30
N ALA A 44 -3.94 -11.90 4.43
CA ALA A 44 -5.37 -12.16 4.26
C ALA A 44 -5.73 -12.77 2.90
N ASP A 45 -5.01 -12.40 1.85
CA ASP A 45 -5.24 -12.94 0.50
C ASP A 45 -4.57 -14.32 0.29
N PHE A 46 -3.64 -14.71 1.17
CA PHE A 46 -2.91 -15.98 1.10
C PHE A 46 -3.44 -17.05 2.05
N VAL A 47 -4.15 -16.66 3.12
CA VAL A 47 -4.63 -17.56 4.16
C VAL A 47 -6.01 -18.09 3.79
N PRO A 48 -6.16 -19.38 3.44
CA PRO A 48 -7.46 -20.00 3.34
C PRO A 48 -8.12 -20.00 4.72
N GLY A 49 -9.45 -19.85 4.78
CA GLY A 49 -10.20 -19.66 6.03
C GLY A 49 -9.91 -20.71 7.13
N GLY A 50 -10.36 -20.43 8.35
CA GLY A 50 -10.09 -21.26 9.53
C GLY A 50 -9.23 -20.57 10.60
N VAL A 51 -8.77 -19.35 10.33
CA VAL A 51 -8.21 -18.42 11.32
C VAL A 51 -9.34 -17.55 11.87
N ARG A 52 -9.27 -17.23 13.16
CA ARG A 52 -10.22 -16.30 13.78
C ARG A 52 -9.98 -14.90 13.20
N GLU A 53 -11.05 -14.18 12.91
CA GLU A 53 -10.95 -12.87 12.26
C GLU A 53 -10.17 -11.86 13.12
N GLU A 54 -10.32 -11.94 14.44
CA GLU A 54 -9.58 -11.12 15.40
C GLU A 54 -8.07 -11.39 15.38
N ASP A 55 -7.66 -12.66 15.32
CA ASP A 55 -6.25 -13.05 15.29
C ASP A 55 -5.61 -12.62 13.95
N LEU A 56 -6.36 -12.75 12.85
CA LEU A 56 -5.94 -12.30 11.53
C LEU A 56 -5.78 -10.77 11.50
N ALA A 57 -6.74 -10.02 12.04
CA ALA A 57 -6.70 -8.57 12.09
C ALA A 57 -5.53 -8.05 12.95
N GLU A 58 -5.26 -8.68 14.11
CA GLU A 58 -4.11 -8.34 14.94
C GLU A 58 -2.79 -8.58 14.20
N PHE A 59 -2.66 -9.74 13.54
CA PHE A 59 -1.47 -10.04 12.75
C PHE A 59 -1.29 -9.06 11.58
N GLU A 60 -2.35 -8.78 10.82
CA GLU A 60 -2.33 -7.83 9.70
C GLU A 60 -1.84 -6.46 10.14
N LEU A 61 -2.37 -5.94 11.25
CA LEU A 61 -1.96 -4.64 11.79
C LEU A 61 -0.47 -4.62 12.17
N ALA A 62 0.03 -5.68 12.80
CA ALA A 62 1.44 -5.79 13.17
C ALA A 62 2.34 -5.90 11.93
N ALA A 63 1.92 -6.68 10.93
CA ALA A 63 2.68 -6.95 9.72
C ALA A 63 2.72 -5.76 8.76
N ALA A 64 1.67 -4.92 8.73
CA ALA A 64 1.50 -3.82 7.79
C ALA A 64 2.69 -2.85 7.75
N SER A 65 3.44 -2.66 8.83
CA SER A 65 4.57 -1.72 8.88
C SER A 65 5.96 -2.37 8.77
N VAL A 66 6.04 -3.69 8.92
CA VAL A 66 7.30 -4.41 9.18
C VAL A 66 7.81 -5.10 7.92
N SER A 67 8.99 -4.72 7.45
CA SER A 67 9.69 -5.49 6.41
C SER A 67 10.28 -6.77 7.02
N PRO A 68 10.24 -7.93 6.35
CA PRO A 68 9.79 -8.15 4.96
C PRO A 68 8.28 -8.42 4.81
N LEU A 69 7.52 -8.55 5.89
CA LEU A 69 6.10 -8.90 5.84
C LEU A 69 5.28 -7.90 5.02
N ARG A 70 5.46 -6.61 5.25
CA ARG A 70 4.84 -5.54 4.46
C ARG A 70 5.12 -5.67 2.96
N ASP A 71 6.29 -6.18 2.57
CA ASP A 71 6.72 -6.15 1.18
C ASP A 71 6.09 -7.29 0.34
N ILE A 72 5.43 -8.26 0.99
CA ILE A 72 4.63 -9.30 0.33
C ILE A 72 3.13 -8.93 0.21
N SER A 73 2.72 -7.77 0.72
CA SER A 73 1.31 -7.35 0.72
C SER A 73 0.74 -7.19 -0.68
N SER A 74 -0.54 -7.52 -0.84
CA SER A 74 -1.27 -7.31 -2.09
C SER A 74 -1.33 -5.85 -2.53
N ARG A 75 -1.33 -4.91 -1.57
CA ARG A 75 -1.38 -3.47 -1.83
C ARG A 75 -0.49 -2.70 -0.86
N LEU A 76 0.07 -1.59 -1.33
CA LEU A 76 0.81 -0.64 -0.49
C LEU A 76 0.00 0.65 -0.32
N HIS A 77 -0.16 1.08 0.92
CA HIS A 77 -0.77 2.36 1.29
C HIS A 77 0.31 3.34 1.76
N VAL A 78 0.32 4.55 1.20
CA VAL A 78 1.29 5.58 1.57
C VAL A 78 0.57 6.83 2.03
N LEU A 79 0.95 7.31 3.22
CA LEU A 79 0.62 8.65 3.67
C LEU A 79 1.82 9.54 3.45
N ALA A 80 1.64 10.59 2.64
CA ALA A 80 2.68 11.58 2.37
C ALA A 80 2.15 13.00 2.54
N ARG A 81 3.04 13.92 2.89
CA ARG A 81 2.75 15.34 3.06
C ARG A 81 3.39 16.12 1.91
N ARG A 82 2.70 17.16 1.48
CA ARG A 82 3.31 18.18 0.63
C ARG A 82 3.97 19.21 1.56
N PRO A 83 5.29 19.45 1.44
CA PRO A 83 5.95 20.53 2.16
C PRO A 83 5.30 21.89 1.83
N ALA A 84 5.34 22.81 2.79
CA ALA A 84 4.77 24.16 2.64
C ALA A 84 5.56 25.01 1.62
#